data_AF-A0A2E8KRE8-F1
#
_entry.id   AF-A0A2E8KRE8-F1
#
_cell.length_a   1.000
_cell.length_b   1.000
_cell.length_c   1.000
_cell.angle_alpha   90.00
_cell.angle_beta   90.00
_cell.angle_gamma   90.00
#
_symmetry.space_group_name_H-M   'P 1'
#
loop_
_entity.id
_entity.type
_entity.pdbx_description
1 polymer ?
#
loop_
_entity_poly.entity_id
_entity_poly.type
_entity_poly.pdbx_seq_one_letter_code
_entity_poly.pdbx_strand_id
1 'polypeptide(L)'
;KNNEITFIEMPKIGANIRKSGEDIKKKDIVLSKGTLLYPAELGLIASLGFSKIKVFKKLKVGIFSTGDEIVKTGTKIKSGQVYDSNHFTIHSMLCRLNVECLDLRVIPDNKIIIKNTLLKLAKKADVIITSGGVSVGAADYMKEVLKEIGQVLFWKLSIKPGKPMAYGKINKADFFGLPGNPVSAMVTFYQIVQGSLKMRMGLKIDDSIPLLKVECVESIFKRPGRTEFQRGILFQSNKTWKVKTTGQQGSAILSSMSKANCFIVLSADRGAIKAGEIVDIQLMASFI
;
A
#
# COMPACT_ATOMS: atom_id res chain seq x y z
N LYS A 1 -54.28 -9.44 -37.91
CA LYS A 1 -54.35 -7.96 -37.89
C LYS A 1 -53.01 -7.45 -37.38
N ASN A 2 -52.01 -7.02 -38.16
CA ASN A 2 -51.78 -6.97 -39.60
C ASN A 2 -50.41 -7.64 -39.84
N ASN A 3 -50.27 -8.52 -40.83
CA ASN A 3 -49.03 -9.27 -41.11
C ASN A 3 -48.01 -8.42 -41.91
N GLU A 4 -47.86 -7.15 -41.57
CA GLU A 4 -46.99 -6.22 -42.30
C GLU A 4 -45.93 -5.65 -41.35
N ILE A 5 -44.69 -5.56 -41.85
CA ILE A 5 -43.58 -4.89 -41.19
C ILE A 5 -43.21 -3.67 -42.04
N THR A 6 -43.32 -2.48 -41.45
CA THR A 6 -42.95 -1.21 -42.09
C THR A 6 -41.64 -0.70 -41.51
N PHE A 7 -40.67 -0.44 -42.38
CA PHE A 7 -39.42 0.23 -41.99
C PHE A 7 -39.59 1.74 -42.16
N ILE A 8 -39.38 2.50 -41.07
CA ILE A 8 -39.49 3.97 -41.07
C ILE A 8 -38.28 4.62 -41.79
N GLU A 9 -37.14 3.94 -41.78
CA GLU A 9 -35.91 4.35 -42.43
C GLU A 9 -35.24 3.12 -43.07
N MET A 10 -34.62 3.30 -44.24
CA MET A 10 -33.87 2.22 -44.89
C MET A 10 -32.55 1.98 -44.13
N PRO A 11 -32.31 0.78 -43.58
CA PRO A 11 -31.07 0.51 -42.87
C PRO A 11 -29.87 0.52 -43.84
N LYS A 12 -28.74 1.04 -43.35
CA LYS A 12 -27.47 0.98 -44.09
C LYS A 12 -27.02 -0.48 -44.24
N ILE A 13 -26.35 -0.80 -45.35
CA ILE A 13 -25.72 -2.10 -45.54
C ILE A 13 -24.76 -2.37 -44.38
N GLY A 14 -24.95 -3.49 -43.67
CA GLY A 14 -24.14 -3.85 -42.51
C GLY A 14 -24.64 -3.31 -41.16
N ALA A 15 -25.73 -2.54 -41.13
CA ALA A 15 -26.28 -2.02 -39.87
C ALA A 15 -26.74 -3.18 -38.96
N ASN A 16 -26.44 -3.07 -37.67
CA ASN A 16 -26.83 -4.03 -36.63
C ASN A 16 -26.35 -5.48 -36.88
N ILE A 17 -25.28 -5.67 -37.67
CA ILE A 17 -24.63 -6.95 -37.89
C ILE A 17 -23.33 -7.00 -37.07
N ARG A 18 -23.23 -7.98 -36.17
CA ARG A 18 -21.98 -8.29 -35.47
C ARG A 18 -21.16 -9.31 -36.25
N LYS A 19 -19.94 -8.96 -36.63
CA LYS A 19 -19.07 -9.86 -37.41
C LYS A 19 -18.36 -10.85 -36.48
N SER A 20 -18.11 -12.06 -36.99
CA SER A 20 -17.31 -13.06 -36.27
C SER A 20 -15.92 -12.49 -35.95
N GLY A 21 -15.54 -12.51 -34.69
CA GLY A 21 -14.25 -12.01 -34.21
C GLY A 21 -14.07 -10.50 -34.34
N GLU A 22 -15.16 -9.72 -34.33
CA GLU A 22 -15.09 -8.25 -34.33
C GLU A 22 -14.45 -7.67 -33.07
N ASP A 23 -14.62 -8.35 -31.92
CA ASP A 23 -14.02 -7.99 -30.64
C ASP A 23 -12.72 -8.77 -30.38
N ILE A 24 -12.78 -10.11 -30.44
CA ILE A 24 -11.64 -11.00 -30.17
C ILE A 24 -11.50 -12.03 -31.29
N LYS A 25 -10.32 -12.12 -31.89
CA LYS A 25 -10.01 -13.10 -32.93
C LYS A 25 -9.39 -14.35 -32.32
N LYS A 26 -9.51 -15.44 -33.06
CA LYS A 26 -8.86 -16.71 -32.70
C LYS A 26 -7.34 -16.49 -32.59
N LYS A 27 -6.75 -16.96 -31.48
CA LYS A 27 -5.33 -16.85 -31.11
C LYS A 27 -4.89 -15.49 -30.54
N ASP A 28 -5.80 -14.54 -30.35
CA ASP A 28 -5.46 -13.30 -29.65
C ASP A 28 -5.11 -13.57 -28.19
N ILE A 29 -4.16 -12.78 -27.66
CA ILE A 29 -3.86 -12.77 -26.23
C ILE A 29 -4.87 -11.84 -25.58
N VAL A 30 -5.87 -12.43 -24.92
CA VAL A 30 -6.94 -11.67 -24.28
C VAL A 30 -6.50 -11.05 -22.95
N LEU A 31 -5.72 -11.80 -22.17
CA LEU A 31 -5.12 -11.32 -20.92
C LEU A 31 -3.66 -11.76 -20.85
N SER A 32 -2.80 -10.84 -20.44
CA SER A 32 -1.37 -11.10 -20.26
C SER A 32 -1.07 -11.71 -18.88
N LYS A 33 0.02 -12.48 -18.78
CA LYS A 33 0.57 -12.90 -17.48
C LYS A 33 0.88 -11.66 -16.63
N GLY A 34 0.44 -11.68 -15.38
CA GLY A 34 0.60 -10.58 -14.43
C GLY A 34 -0.53 -9.56 -14.43
N THR A 35 -1.59 -9.77 -15.23
CA THR A 35 -2.84 -9.02 -15.13
C THR A 35 -3.55 -9.36 -13.81
N LEU A 36 -3.89 -8.33 -13.04
CA LEU A 36 -4.77 -8.46 -11.88
C LEU A 36 -6.21 -8.64 -12.37
N LEU A 37 -6.93 -9.61 -11.81
CA LEU A 37 -8.28 -9.95 -12.26
C LEU A 37 -9.33 -9.16 -11.47
N TYR A 38 -9.95 -8.18 -12.11
CA TYR A 38 -11.15 -7.48 -11.63
C TYR A 38 -12.41 -8.13 -12.24
N PRO A 39 -13.63 -7.65 -11.90
CA PRO A 39 -14.86 -8.23 -12.44
C PRO A 39 -14.92 -8.29 -13.97
N ALA A 40 -14.33 -7.31 -14.67
CA ALA A 40 -14.28 -7.29 -16.13
C ALA A 40 -13.43 -8.43 -16.71
N GLU A 41 -12.21 -8.65 -16.20
CA GLU A 41 -11.35 -9.74 -16.65
C GLU A 41 -11.97 -11.10 -16.35
N LEU A 42 -12.66 -11.26 -15.21
CA LEU A 42 -13.37 -12.49 -14.89
C LEU A 42 -14.54 -12.75 -15.85
N GLY A 43 -15.31 -11.72 -16.19
CA GLY A 43 -16.39 -11.81 -17.19
C GLY A 43 -15.84 -12.17 -18.57
N LEU A 44 -14.68 -11.61 -18.93
CA LEU A 44 -13.99 -11.89 -20.18
C LEU A 44 -13.47 -13.34 -20.25
N ILE A 45 -12.91 -13.86 -19.15
CA ILE A 45 -12.51 -15.27 -19.05
C ILE A 45 -13.73 -16.18 -19.22
N ALA A 46 -14.85 -15.85 -18.56
CA ALA A 46 -16.07 -16.64 -18.61
C ALA A 46 -16.73 -16.61 -19.99
N SER A 47 -16.75 -15.47 -20.68
CA SER A 47 -17.35 -15.33 -22.02
C SER A 47 -16.62 -16.17 -23.08
N LEU A 48 -15.35 -16.47 -22.84
CA LEU A 48 -14.54 -17.38 -23.67
C LEU A 48 -14.68 -18.85 -23.29
N GLY A 49 -15.54 -19.18 -22.32
CA GLY A 49 -15.83 -20.55 -21.90
C GLY A 49 -14.80 -21.17 -20.93
N PHE A 50 -13.88 -20.38 -20.38
CA PHE A 50 -12.90 -20.89 -19.42
C PHE A 50 -13.49 -20.95 -18.00
N SER A 51 -13.64 -22.17 -17.45
CA SER A 51 -14.09 -22.37 -16.06
C SER A 51 -12.97 -22.35 -15.02
N LYS A 52 -11.72 -22.52 -15.46
CA LYS A 52 -10.51 -22.51 -14.60
C LYS A 52 -9.36 -21.86 -15.33
N ILE A 53 -8.53 -21.14 -14.59
CA ILE A 53 -7.30 -20.51 -15.08
C ILE A 53 -6.14 -20.75 -14.11
N LYS A 54 -4.91 -20.65 -14.61
CA LYS A 54 -3.71 -20.70 -13.77
C LYS A 54 -3.41 -19.31 -13.23
N VAL A 55 -3.27 -19.19 -11.91
CA VAL A 55 -2.92 -17.95 -11.21
C VAL A 55 -1.71 -18.17 -10.31
N PHE A 56 -1.08 -17.08 -9.89
CA PHE A 56 -0.05 -17.14 -8.84
C PHE A 56 -0.68 -17.53 -7.50
N LYS A 57 0.09 -18.22 -6.65
CA LYS A 57 -0.32 -18.48 -5.27
C LYS A 57 -0.39 -17.16 -4.50
N LYS A 58 -1.23 -17.10 -3.47
CA LYS A 58 -1.25 -15.95 -2.55
C LYS A 58 0.14 -15.81 -1.91
N LEU A 59 0.63 -14.58 -1.87
CA LEU A 59 1.88 -14.25 -1.19
C LEU A 59 1.70 -14.47 0.32
N LYS A 60 2.66 -15.12 0.98
CA LYS A 60 2.61 -15.34 2.43
C LYS A 60 3.43 -14.27 3.15
N VAL A 61 2.79 -13.51 4.02
CA VAL A 61 3.40 -12.38 4.74
C VAL A 61 3.35 -12.64 6.24
N GLY A 62 4.50 -12.83 6.87
CA GLY A 62 4.62 -12.90 8.33
C GLY A 62 4.66 -11.51 8.94
N ILE A 63 3.87 -11.26 9.99
CA ILE A 63 3.85 -9.96 10.67
C ILE A 63 3.92 -10.09 12.18
N PHE A 64 4.66 -9.16 12.80
CA PHE A 64 4.68 -9.00 14.26
C PHE A 64 5.19 -7.62 14.68
N SER A 65 4.93 -7.26 15.92
CA SER A 65 5.47 -6.07 16.58
C SER A 65 6.41 -6.49 17.72
N THR A 66 7.35 -5.62 18.07
CA THR A 66 8.25 -5.79 19.23
C THR A 66 8.44 -4.46 19.95
N GLY A 67 8.73 -4.51 21.24
CA GLY A 67 8.95 -3.37 22.11
C GLY A 67 8.27 -3.58 23.46
N ASP A 68 9.00 -3.38 24.55
CA ASP A 68 8.50 -3.54 25.92
C ASP A 68 7.39 -2.53 26.27
N GLU A 69 7.34 -1.41 25.56
CA GLU A 69 6.28 -0.42 25.64
C GLU A 69 4.98 -0.87 24.96
N ILE A 70 5.03 -1.86 24.07
CA ILE A 70 3.90 -2.24 23.22
C ILE A 70 3.01 -3.27 23.91
N VAL A 71 1.71 -2.94 24.07
CA VAL A 71 0.71 -3.86 24.63
C VAL A 71 -0.43 -4.14 23.68
N LYS A 72 -1.06 -5.31 23.88
CA LYS A 72 -2.22 -5.74 23.10
C LYS A 72 -3.43 -4.84 23.39
N THR A 73 -4.17 -4.46 22.35
CA THR A 73 -5.44 -3.73 22.49
C THR A 73 -6.41 -4.51 23.39
N GLY A 74 -7.04 -3.80 24.34
CA GLY A 74 -7.98 -4.38 25.31
C GLY A 74 -7.36 -4.79 26.65
N THR A 75 -6.03 -4.74 26.80
CA THR A 75 -5.38 -4.94 28.11
C THR A 75 -5.29 -3.62 28.89
N LYS A 76 -5.31 -3.67 30.23
CA LYS A 76 -5.05 -2.47 31.05
C LYS A 76 -3.63 -1.96 30.82
N ILE A 77 -3.51 -0.70 30.39
CA ILE A 77 -2.22 -0.05 30.11
C ILE A 77 -1.50 0.32 31.41
N LYS A 78 -0.17 0.15 31.44
CA LYS A 78 0.70 0.63 32.51
C LYS A 78 1.44 1.90 32.08
N SER A 79 2.08 2.57 33.05
CA SER A 79 2.93 3.73 32.76
C SER A 79 4.01 3.36 31.76
N GLY A 80 4.23 4.22 30.76
CA GLY A 80 5.21 4.03 29.70
C GLY A 80 4.76 3.09 28.57
N GLN A 81 3.56 2.48 28.64
CA GLN A 81 3.07 1.59 27.60
C GLN A 81 2.16 2.30 26.59
N VAL A 82 2.07 1.76 25.39
CA VAL A 82 1.17 2.17 24.30
C VAL A 82 0.54 0.94 23.64
N TYR A 83 -0.69 1.08 23.13
CA TYR A 83 -1.33 0.01 22.39
C TYR A 83 -0.71 -0.20 21.00
N ASP A 84 -0.63 -1.45 20.57
CA ASP A 84 -0.12 -1.84 19.25
C ASP A 84 -1.05 -1.44 18.09
N SER A 85 -1.08 -0.16 17.75
CA SER A 85 -1.86 0.35 16.61
C SER A 85 -1.25 -0.01 15.25
N ASN A 86 0.07 -0.20 15.18
CA ASN A 86 0.76 -0.51 13.93
C ASN A 86 0.34 -1.88 13.40
N HIS A 87 0.27 -2.88 14.27
CA HIS A 87 -0.19 -4.21 13.87
C HIS A 87 -1.54 -4.15 13.16
N PHE A 88 -2.55 -3.47 13.72
CA PHE A 88 -3.88 -3.39 13.09
C PHE A 88 -3.86 -2.64 11.77
N THR A 89 -3.10 -1.54 11.67
CA THR A 89 -3.00 -0.77 10.43
C THR A 89 -2.29 -1.56 9.32
N ILE A 90 -1.13 -2.16 9.59
CA ILE A 90 -0.39 -2.98 8.62
C ILE A 90 -1.19 -4.22 8.22
N HIS A 91 -1.75 -4.95 9.19
CA HIS A 91 -2.58 -6.13 8.90
C HIS A 91 -3.76 -5.77 8.00
N SER A 92 -4.46 -4.67 8.27
CA SER A 92 -5.59 -4.23 7.44
C SER A 92 -5.16 -3.84 6.02
N MET A 93 -4.00 -3.21 5.85
CA MET A 93 -3.45 -2.89 4.53
C MET A 93 -3.06 -4.17 3.76
N LEU A 94 -2.53 -5.18 4.44
CA LEU A 94 -2.23 -6.49 3.85
C LEU A 94 -3.49 -7.24 3.45
N CYS A 95 -4.55 -7.23 4.28
CA CYS A 95 -5.84 -7.83 3.92
C CYS A 95 -6.40 -7.24 2.61
N ARG A 96 -6.26 -5.92 2.42
CA ARG A 96 -6.67 -5.25 1.16
C ARG A 96 -5.84 -5.69 -0.06
N LEU A 97 -4.63 -6.21 0.14
CA LEU A 97 -3.81 -6.81 -0.91
C LEU A 97 -4.12 -8.30 -1.14
N ASN A 98 -5.06 -8.89 -0.38
CA ASN A 98 -5.46 -10.29 -0.49
C ASN A 98 -4.30 -11.29 -0.36
N VAL A 99 -3.34 -10.98 0.54
CA VAL A 99 -2.23 -11.88 0.89
C VAL A 99 -2.62 -12.83 2.02
N GLU A 100 -1.86 -13.90 2.21
CA GLU A 100 -1.98 -14.80 3.37
C GLU A 100 -1.11 -14.28 4.52
N CYS A 101 -1.73 -13.82 5.61
CA CYS A 101 -0.99 -13.27 6.75
C CYS A 101 -0.67 -14.37 7.79
N LEU A 102 0.60 -14.50 8.15
CA LEU A 102 1.05 -15.26 9.33
C LEU A 102 1.27 -14.27 10.49
N ASP A 103 0.21 -14.02 11.25
CA ASP A 103 0.17 -13.02 12.31
C ASP A 103 0.63 -13.58 13.67
N LEU A 104 1.72 -13.02 14.22
CA LEU A 104 2.23 -13.39 15.54
C LEU A 104 1.96 -12.31 16.62
N ARG A 105 1.27 -11.22 16.28
CA ARG A 105 0.97 -10.09 17.18
C ARG A 105 2.25 -9.51 17.79
N VAL A 106 2.21 -9.14 19.07
CA VAL A 106 3.34 -8.60 19.81
C VAL A 106 4.17 -9.76 20.34
N ILE A 107 5.48 -9.73 20.08
CA ILE A 107 6.43 -10.65 20.71
C ILE A 107 7.30 -9.88 21.71
N PRO A 108 7.83 -10.54 22.77
CA PRO A 108 8.75 -9.92 23.71
C PRO A 108 10.02 -9.40 23.04
N ASP A 109 10.55 -8.28 23.53
CA ASP A 109 11.81 -7.70 23.04
C ASP A 109 13.02 -8.45 23.61
N ASN A 110 13.20 -9.68 23.15
CA ASN A 110 14.25 -10.59 23.59
C ASN A 110 14.99 -11.17 22.38
N LYS A 111 16.31 -11.05 22.40
CA LYS A 111 17.21 -11.50 21.31
C LYS A 111 16.94 -12.93 20.83
N ILE A 112 16.80 -13.88 21.75
CA ILE A 112 16.61 -15.30 21.42
C ILE A 112 15.22 -15.53 20.82
N ILE A 113 14.19 -14.91 21.41
CA ILE A 113 12.81 -15.01 20.93
C ILE A 113 12.68 -14.41 19.53
N ILE A 114 13.23 -13.21 19.31
CA ILE A 114 13.23 -12.53 18.01
C ILE A 114 13.94 -13.39 16.95
N LYS A 115 15.15 -13.88 17.25
CA LYS A 115 15.92 -14.75 16.34
C LYS A 115 15.15 -16.00 15.93
N ASN A 116 14.63 -16.74 16.91
CA ASN A 116 13.90 -17.97 16.66
C ASN A 116 12.61 -17.71 15.87
N THR A 117 11.92 -16.60 16.17
CA THR A 117 10.71 -16.17 15.47
C THR A 117 11.00 -15.85 14.01
N LEU A 118 12.02 -15.05 13.73
CA LEU A 118 12.43 -14.69 12.37
C LEU A 118 12.83 -15.91 11.55
N LEU A 119 13.65 -16.82 12.11
CA LEU A 119 14.05 -18.06 11.44
C LEU A 119 12.85 -18.97 11.15
N LYS A 120 11.88 -19.05 12.06
CA LYS A 120 10.67 -19.85 11.87
C LYS A 120 9.75 -19.24 10.80
N LEU A 121 9.59 -17.92 10.80
CA LEU A 121 8.81 -17.21 9.78
C LEU A 121 9.45 -17.32 8.40
N ALA A 122 10.77 -17.18 8.29
CA ALA A 122 11.50 -17.26 7.03
C ALA A 122 11.39 -18.62 6.32
N LYS A 123 10.97 -19.67 7.03
CA LYS A 123 10.66 -20.99 6.46
C LYS A 123 9.24 -21.10 5.91
N LYS A 124 8.32 -20.22 6.34
CA LYS A 124 6.88 -20.31 6.06
C LYS A 124 6.33 -19.13 5.26
N ALA A 125 6.98 -17.98 5.33
CA ALA A 125 6.58 -16.73 4.69
C ALA A 125 7.52 -16.39 3.53
N ASP A 126 6.96 -15.73 2.52
CA ASP A 126 7.69 -15.13 1.41
C ASP A 126 8.27 -13.76 1.79
N VAL A 127 7.59 -13.06 2.70
CA VAL A 127 7.93 -11.73 3.20
C VAL A 127 7.65 -11.66 4.71
N ILE A 128 8.52 -10.98 5.46
CA ILE A 128 8.36 -10.70 6.89
C ILE A 128 8.31 -9.17 7.06
N ILE A 129 7.30 -8.67 7.77
CA ILE A 129 7.14 -7.25 8.09
C ILE A 129 7.11 -7.10 9.60
N THR A 130 7.94 -6.23 10.14
CA THR A 130 7.90 -5.85 11.55
C THR A 130 7.55 -4.38 11.71
N SER A 131 6.88 -4.03 12.81
CA SER A 131 6.75 -2.65 13.25
C SER A 131 7.37 -2.47 14.63
N GLY A 132 8.19 -1.44 14.79
CA GLY A 132 9.00 -1.27 16.00
C GLY A 132 10.32 -2.06 15.95
N GLY A 133 11.24 -1.75 16.86
CA GLY A 133 12.54 -2.44 16.95
C GLY A 133 13.44 -2.32 15.72
N VAL A 134 13.42 -1.22 14.97
CA VAL A 134 14.44 -0.95 13.92
C VAL A 134 14.98 0.49 14.03
N SER A 135 14.79 1.11 15.19
CA SER A 135 15.11 2.51 15.43
C SER A 135 16.59 2.71 15.73
N VAL A 136 17.05 3.95 15.73
CA VAL A 136 18.46 4.33 16.00
C VAL A 136 18.86 4.26 17.48
N GLY A 137 18.08 3.56 18.32
CA GLY A 137 18.36 3.41 19.75
C GLY A 137 19.57 2.51 20.05
N ALA A 138 20.17 2.69 21.23
CA ALA A 138 21.45 2.11 21.63
C ALA A 138 21.42 0.60 21.96
N ALA A 139 20.24 -0.03 22.03
CA ALA A 139 20.07 -1.46 22.23
C ALA A 139 18.89 -1.96 21.40
N ASP A 140 19.16 -2.37 20.16
CA ASP A 140 18.12 -2.87 19.25
C ASP A 140 18.45 -4.33 18.90
N TYR A 141 17.90 -5.26 19.69
CA TYR A 141 18.13 -6.70 19.50
C TYR A 141 17.78 -7.15 18.09
N MET A 142 16.79 -6.52 17.46
CA MET A 142 16.45 -6.79 16.06
C MET A 142 17.64 -6.55 15.14
N LYS A 143 18.36 -5.44 15.29
CA LYS A 143 19.53 -5.13 14.43
C LYS A 143 20.64 -6.16 14.59
N GLU A 144 20.92 -6.55 15.83
CA GLU A 144 21.92 -7.58 16.11
C GLU A 144 21.53 -8.91 15.50
N VAL A 145 20.28 -9.34 15.72
CA VAL A 145 19.76 -10.59 15.18
C VAL A 145 19.78 -10.57 13.66
N LEU A 146 19.32 -9.49 13.03
CA LEU A 146 19.28 -9.37 11.56
C LEU A 146 20.67 -9.38 10.92
N LYS A 147 21.70 -8.87 11.61
CA LYS A 147 23.11 -9.01 11.18
C LYS A 147 23.61 -10.45 11.30
N GLU A 148 23.10 -11.20 12.28
CA GLU A 148 23.49 -12.59 12.51
C GLU A 148 22.84 -13.57 11.53
N ILE A 149 21.54 -13.39 11.24
CA ILE A 149 20.74 -14.38 10.47
C ILE A 149 20.36 -13.95 9.06
N GLY A 150 20.73 -12.75 8.64
CA GLY A 150 20.27 -12.16 7.39
C GLY A 150 21.25 -11.19 6.76
N GLN A 151 20.83 -10.64 5.62
CA GLN A 151 21.52 -9.57 4.91
C GLN A 151 20.59 -8.37 4.88
N VAL A 152 20.78 -7.44 5.82
CA VAL A 152 19.86 -6.32 6.03
C VAL A 152 20.57 -4.98 5.93
N LEU A 153 19.98 -4.10 5.11
CA LEU A 153 20.34 -2.71 4.98
C LEU A 153 19.42 -1.86 5.86
N PHE A 154 20.03 -0.95 6.61
CA PHE A 154 19.31 0.03 7.42
C PHE A 154 19.35 1.38 6.71
N TRP A 155 18.26 1.70 6.02
CA TRP A 155 18.13 2.89 5.20
C TRP A 155 17.71 4.12 6.01
N LYS A 156 18.19 5.28 5.57
CA LYS A 156 17.70 6.60 5.96
C LYS A 156 17.08 7.24 4.72
N LEU A 157 15.80 6.96 4.52
CA LEU A 157 15.03 7.46 3.39
C LEU A 157 14.90 8.98 3.44
N SER A 158 14.98 9.64 2.29
CA SER A 158 14.76 11.08 2.16
C SER A 158 13.27 11.43 2.07
N ILE A 159 12.48 10.83 2.96
CA ILE A 159 11.03 11.03 3.06
C ILE A 159 10.63 11.53 4.45
N LYS A 160 9.46 12.15 4.54
CA LYS A 160 8.85 12.56 5.81
C LYS A 160 7.32 12.40 5.74
N PRO A 161 6.70 11.68 6.68
CA PRO A 161 7.33 10.83 7.71
C PRO A 161 7.95 9.55 7.11
N GLY A 162 8.72 8.78 7.89
CA GLY A 162 9.30 7.50 7.43
C GLY A 162 10.81 7.44 7.15
N LYS A 163 11.62 8.28 7.81
CA LYS A 163 13.09 8.31 7.58
C LYS A 163 13.78 6.95 7.81
N PRO A 164 13.70 6.29 8.99
CA PRO A 164 14.38 5.01 9.20
C PRO A 164 13.57 3.85 8.62
N MET A 165 14.22 2.94 7.90
CA MET A 165 13.61 1.70 7.45
C MET A 165 14.68 0.61 7.37
N ALA A 166 14.33 -0.63 7.65
CA ALA A 166 15.19 -1.78 7.38
C ALA A 166 14.63 -2.57 6.20
N TYR A 167 15.49 -2.98 5.28
CA TYR A 167 15.17 -3.92 4.22
C TYR A 167 16.27 -4.96 4.08
N GLY A 168 15.90 -6.21 3.83
CA GLY A 168 16.89 -7.24 3.57
C GLY A 168 16.27 -8.59 3.29
N LYS A 169 17.06 -9.63 3.49
CA LYS A 169 16.61 -11.02 3.37
C LYS A 169 17.03 -11.85 4.57
N ILE A 170 16.14 -12.77 4.95
CA ILE A 170 16.43 -13.86 5.89
C ILE A 170 16.15 -15.15 5.12
N ASN A 171 17.20 -15.90 4.79
CA ASN A 171 17.14 -16.97 3.79
C ASN A 171 16.52 -16.46 2.47
N LYS A 172 15.37 -17.03 2.06
CA LYS A 172 14.64 -16.64 0.84
C LYS A 172 13.55 -15.58 1.08
N ALA A 173 13.22 -15.29 2.34
CA ALA A 173 12.16 -14.35 2.69
C ALA A 173 12.69 -12.92 2.66
N ASP A 174 11.94 -12.02 2.04
CA ASP A 174 12.21 -10.58 2.12
C ASP A 174 11.84 -10.07 3.52
N PHE A 175 12.62 -9.15 4.07
CA PHE A 175 12.39 -8.57 5.39
C PHE A 175 12.19 -7.07 5.27
N PHE A 176 11.14 -6.55 5.90
CA PHE A 176 10.83 -5.13 6.02
C PHE A 176 10.65 -4.74 7.48
N GLY A 177 11.56 -3.92 7.99
CA GLY A 177 11.42 -3.30 9.31
C GLY A 177 10.87 -1.88 9.17
N LEU A 178 9.64 -1.68 9.63
CA LEU A 178 8.94 -0.40 9.57
C LEU A 178 9.21 0.47 10.82
N PRO A 179 9.18 1.80 10.67
CA PRO A 179 9.23 2.72 11.81
C PRO A 179 8.20 2.41 12.89
N GLY A 180 8.51 2.70 14.16
CA GLY A 180 7.55 2.55 15.27
C GLY A 180 6.43 3.61 15.28
N ASN A 181 6.67 4.81 14.74
CA ASN A 181 5.65 5.85 14.68
C ASN A 181 4.54 5.48 13.68
N PRO A 182 3.24 5.51 14.05
CA PRO A 182 2.18 4.96 13.21
C PRO A 182 2.05 5.57 11.81
N VAL A 183 2.12 6.90 11.69
CA VAL A 183 2.05 7.55 10.37
C VAL A 183 3.29 7.19 9.53
N SER A 184 4.46 7.13 10.16
CA SER A 184 5.70 6.72 9.48
C SER A 184 5.61 5.28 8.96
N ALA A 185 5.05 4.35 9.76
CA ALA A 185 4.85 2.96 9.36
C ALA A 185 3.93 2.85 8.14
N MET A 186 2.78 3.54 8.17
CA MET A 186 1.82 3.53 7.06
C MET A 186 2.39 4.16 5.79
N VAL A 187 3.04 5.33 5.89
CA VAL A 187 3.68 5.97 4.73
C VAL A 187 4.75 5.07 4.13
N THR A 188 5.62 4.50 4.96
CA THR A 188 6.67 3.57 4.50
C THR A 188 6.07 2.33 3.83
N PHE A 189 4.96 1.81 4.37
CA PHE A 189 4.23 0.71 3.75
C PHE A 189 3.72 1.09 2.36
N TYR A 190 2.97 2.20 2.23
CA TYR A 190 2.40 2.62 0.95
C TYR A 190 3.46 2.93 -0.10
N GLN A 191 4.53 3.60 0.29
CA GLN A 191 5.54 4.10 -0.66
C GLN A 191 6.56 3.05 -1.07
N ILE A 192 6.86 2.08 -0.20
CA ILE A 192 7.95 1.13 -0.42
C ILE A 192 7.43 -0.32 -0.41
N VAL A 193 6.80 -0.74 0.69
CA VAL A 193 6.45 -2.16 0.88
C VAL A 193 5.38 -2.61 -0.10
N GLN A 194 4.32 -1.83 -0.30
CA GLN A 194 3.20 -2.21 -1.15
C GLN A 194 3.64 -2.51 -2.58
N GLY A 195 4.50 -1.68 -3.17
CA GLY A 195 5.08 -1.93 -4.48
C GLY A 195 5.86 -3.23 -4.51
N SER A 196 6.73 -3.48 -3.52
CA SER A 196 7.47 -4.74 -3.44
C SER A 196 6.56 -5.98 -3.35
N LEU A 197 5.51 -5.91 -2.53
CA LEU A 197 4.53 -7.00 -2.42
C LEU A 197 3.83 -7.25 -3.76
N LYS A 198 3.38 -6.19 -4.46
CA LYS A 198 2.75 -6.31 -5.78
C LYS A 198 3.68 -6.97 -6.80
N MET A 199 4.98 -6.64 -6.81
CA MET A 199 5.96 -7.32 -7.66
C MET A 199 6.07 -8.81 -7.31
N ARG A 200 6.15 -9.14 -6.01
CA ARG A 200 6.25 -10.52 -5.52
C ARG A 200 4.97 -11.33 -5.80
N MET A 201 3.82 -10.67 -5.90
CA MET A 201 2.55 -11.26 -6.36
C MET A 201 2.52 -11.52 -7.88
N GLY A 202 3.55 -11.10 -8.62
CA GLY A 202 3.65 -11.28 -10.07
C GLY A 202 2.92 -10.22 -10.88
N LEU A 203 2.51 -9.11 -10.26
CA LEU A 203 1.87 -8.00 -10.98
C LEU A 203 2.90 -7.24 -11.81
N LYS A 204 2.49 -6.81 -13.00
CA LYS A 204 3.21 -5.77 -13.72
C LYS A 204 2.98 -4.47 -12.97
N ILE A 205 4.05 -3.90 -12.43
CA ILE A 205 3.99 -2.56 -11.87
C ILE A 205 4.26 -1.60 -13.01
N ASP A 206 3.29 -0.73 -13.26
CA ASP A 206 3.53 0.50 -14.01
C ASP A 206 4.19 1.49 -13.05
N ASP A 207 5.27 2.13 -13.47
CA ASP A 207 6.28 2.74 -12.60
C ASP A 207 5.78 3.98 -11.81
N SER A 208 4.53 4.42 -12.02
CA SER A 208 3.98 5.59 -11.35
C SER A 208 2.73 5.27 -10.53
N ILE A 209 2.80 5.52 -9.22
CA ILE A 209 1.60 5.74 -8.44
C ILE A 209 0.95 7.01 -9.02
N PRO A 210 -0.31 6.96 -9.49
CA PRO A 210 -0.91 8.10 -10.17
C PRO A 210 -0.98 9.30 -9.22
N LEU A 211 -0.38 10.40 -9.65
CA LEU A 211 -0.45 11.69 -8.97
C LEU A 211 -1.44 12.58 -9.72
N LEU A 212 -2.35 13.19 -8.96
CA LEU A 212 -3.29 14.18 -9.48
C LEU A 212 -2.84 15.57 -9.10
N LYS A 213 -2.95 16.51 -10.03
CA LYS A 213 -2.66 17.93 -9.78
C LYS A 213 -3.91 18.63 -9.28
N VAL A 214 -3.86 19.18 -8.07
CA VAL A 214 -5.02 19.78 -7.40
C VAL A 214 -4.61 21.08 -6.70
N GLU A 215 -5.50 22.07 -6.71
CA GLU A 215 -5.31 23.35 -6.00
C GLU A 215 -5.36 23.13 -4.48
N CYS A 216 -4.33 23.58 -3.77
CA CYS A 216 -4.26 23.57 -2.31
C CYS A 216 -4.86 24.86 -1.75
N VAL A 217 -5.91 24.78 -0.93
CA VAL A 217 -6.62 25.98 -0.44
C VAL A 217 -5.95 26.67 0.75
N GLU A 218 -4.87 26.10 1.27
CA GLU A 218 -4.14 26.63 2.42
C GLU A 218 -2.64 26.61 2.20
N SER A 219 -1.93 27.47 2.95
CA SER A 219 -0.47 27.48 2.94
C SER A 219 0.07 26.29 3.73
N ILE A 220 1.08 25.61 3.18
CA ILE A 220 1.72 24.46 3.80
C ILE A 220 3.16 24.78 4.16
N PHE A 221 3.51 24.58 5.42
CA PHE A 221 4.90 24.63 5.84
C PHE A 221 5.66 23.39 5.34
N LYS A 222 6.74 23.62 4.61
CA LYS A 222 7.61 22.60 4.03
C LYS A 222 9.03 23.16 3.98
N ARG A 223 10.01 22.33 4.36
CA ARG A 223 11.43 22.64 4.16
C ARG A 223 11.97 21.76 3.04
N PRO A 224 12.85 22.29 2.16
CA PRO A 224 13.55 21.46 1.18
C PRO A 224 14.39 20.35 1.84
N GLY A 225 14.73 19.34 1.05
CA GLY A 225 15.64 18.25 1.40
C GLY A 225 14.98 16.88 1.56
N ARG A 226 13.66 16.80 1.77
CA ARG A 226 12.91 15.53 1.86
C ARG A 226 11.57 15.63 1.15
N THR A 227 11.17 14.54 0.49
CA THR A 227 9.80 14.41 0.00
C THR A 227 8.85 14.26 1.19
N GLU A 228 7.86 15.14 1.30
CA GLU A 228 6.86 15.06 2.36
C GLU A 228 5.56 14.45 1.84
N PHE A 229 5.06 13.45 2.57
CA PHE A 229 3.74 12.86 2.38
C PHE A 229 2.82 13.42 3.46
N GLN A 230 2.36 14.65 3.25
CA GLN A 230 1.42 15.28 4.18
C GLN A 230 0.03 14.71 3.97
N ARG A 231 -0.72 14.54 5.06
CA ARG A 231 -2.08 13.99 5.00
C ARG A 231 -3.04 15.09 4.57
N GLY A 232 -3.77 14.82 3.50
CA GLY A 232 -4.70 15.74 2.88
C GLY A 232 -6.14 15.23 2.86
N ILE A 233 -7.05 16.18 2.74
CA ILE A 233 -8.46 16.00 2.48
C ILE A 233 -8.72 16.61 1.11
N LEU A 234 -8.90 15.77 0.10
CA LEU A 234 -9.44 16.10 -1.21
C LEU A 234 -10.96 16.25 -1.08
N PHE A 235 -11.50 17.38 -1.55
CA PHE A 235 -12.93 17.69 -1.50
C PHE A 235 -13.32 18.51 -2.73
N GLN A 236 -14.62 18.55 -3.03
CA GLN A 236 -15.14 19.34 -4.13
C GLN A 236 -15.68 20.68 -3.61
N SER A 237 -15.36 21.78 -4.30
CA SER A 237 -15.87 23.13 -4.05
C SER A 237 -16.14 23.81 -5.39
N ASN A 238 -17.34 24.37 -5.58
CA ASN A 238 -17.76 25.00 -6.85
C ASN A 238 -17.50 24.11 -8.08
N LYS A 239 -17.83 22.82 -7.97
CA LYS A 239 -17.59 21.78 -8.99
C LYS A 239 -16.12 21.47 -9.31
N THR A 240 -15.16 22.11 -8.63
CA THR A 240 -13.72 21.85 -8.77
C THR A 240 -13.17 21.06 -7.60
N TRP A 241 -12.22 20.16 -7.86
CA TRP A 241 -11.51 19.45 -6.79
C TRP A 241 -10.45 20.34 -6.17
N LYS A 242 -10.38 20.34 -4.85
CA LYS A 242 -9.42 21.10 -4.04
C LYS A 242 -8.90 20.25 -2.90
N VAL A 243 -7.72 20.60 -2.37
CA VAL A 243 -7.10 19.87 -1.25
C VAL A 243 -6.74 20.82 -0.11
N LYS A 244 -6.84 20.32 1.12
CA LYS A 244 -6.29 20.95 2.33
C LYS A 244 -5.62 19.89 3.20
N THR A 245 -4.75 20.27 4.12
CA THR A 245 -4.17 19.31 5.07
C THR A 245 -5.21 18.85 6.10
N THR A 246 -4.91 17.78 6.81
CA THR A 246 -5.68 17.33 7.97
C THR A 246 -5.40 18.14 9.26
N GLY A 247 -4.70 19.27 9.16
CA GLY A 247 -4.13 19.99 10.30
C GLY A 247 -2.75 19.46 10.69
N GLN A 248 -2.54 19.16 11.98
CA GLN A 248 -1.22 18.75 12.49
C GLN A 248 -0.63 17.53 11.75
N GLN A 249 0.60 17.68 11.25
CA GLN A 249 1.29 16.71 10.40
C GLN A 249 2.31 15.82 11.15
N GLY A 250 2.27 15.77 12.48
CA GLY A 250 3.18 14.95 13.30
C GLY A 250 3.09 13.45 12.98
N SER A 251 4.22 12.72 13.07
CA SER A 251 4.30 11.31 12.67
C SER A 251 3.65 10.33 13.66
N ALA A 252 3.37 10.77 14.89
CA ALA A 252 2.67 9.99 15.90
C ALA A 252 1.14 10.21 15.88
N ILE A 253 0.65 11.20 15.11
CA ILE A 253 -0.75 11.63 15.12
C ILE A 253 -1.56 10.76 14.15
N LEU A 254 -1.86 9.52 14.56
CA LEU A 254 -2.58 8.56 13.70
C LEU A 254 -3.96 9.07 13.25
N SER A 255 -4.63 9.93 14.02
CA SER A 255 -5.92 10.52 13.65
C SER A 255 -5.89 11.30 12.33
N SER A 256 -4.73 11.85 11.95
CA SER A 256 -4.53 12.49 10.64
C SER A 256 -4.66 11.50 9.48
N MET A 257 -4.22 10.26 9.64
CA MET A 257 -4.38 9.21 8.62
C MET A 257 -5.84 8.79 8.47
N SER A 258 -6.59 8.77 9.56
CA SER A 258 -8.03 8.45 9.55
C SER A 258 -8.86 9.54 8.85
N LYS A 259 -8.51 10.82 9.07
CA LYS A 259 -9.16 11.95 8.41
C LYS A 259 -8.78 12.10 6.93
N ALA A 260 -7.63 11.56 6.53
CA ALA A 260 -7.10 11.74 5.18
C ALA A 260 -7.78 10.84 4.16
N ASN A 261 -7.93 11.37 2.95
CA ASN A 261 -8.31 10.61 1.76
C ASN A 261 -7.27 10.72 0.64
N CYS A 262 -6.20 11.50 0.85
CA CYS A 262 -5.03 11.55 -0.01
C CYS A 262 -3.76 11.90 0.77
N PHE A 263 -2.60 11.63 0.20
CA PHE A 263 -1.37 12.32 0.54
C PHE A 263 -1.19 13.53 -0.38
N ILE A 264 -0.85 14.69 0.19
CA ILE A 264 -0.26 15.81 -0.54
C ILE A 264 1.24 15.51 -0.63
N VAL A 265 1.71 15.24 -1.85
CA VAL A 265 3.08 14.82 -2.14
C VAL A 265 3.90 16.04 -2.51
N LEU A 266 4.74 16.48 -1.57
CA LEU A 266 5.63 17.63 -1.76
C LEU A 266 7.04 17.14 -2.00
N SER A 267 7.55 17.29 -3.22
CA SER A 267 8.88 16.81 -3.62
C SER A 267 10.02 17.41 -2.78
N ALA A 268 11.18 16.77 -2.83
CA ALA A 268 12.31 17.14 -1.98
C ALA A 268 12.84 18.56 -2.21
N ASP A 269 12.79 19.04 -3.44
CA ASP A 269 13.19 20.38 -3.89
C ASP A 269 12.17 21.48 -3.53
N ARG A 270 10.90 21.12 -3.28
CA ARG A 270 9.86 22.10 -2.95
C ARG A 270 10.03 22.68 -1.54
N GLY A 271 9.88 24.00 -1.44
CA GLY A 271 9.75 24.76 -0.20
C GLY A 271 8.29 24.89 0.26
N ALA A 272 8.01 25.91 1.06
CA ALA A 272 6.65 26.20 1.52
C ALA A 272 5.69 26.44 0.35
N ILE A 273 4.44 26.00 0.51
CA ILE A 273 3.37 26.13 -0.48
C ILE A 273 2.45 27.27 -0.03
N LYS A 274 2.04 28.14 -0.95
CA LYS A 274 1.02 29.16 -0.70
C LYS A 274 -0.37 28.62 -1.02
N ALA A 275 -1.39 29.15 -0.35
CA ALA A 275 -2.78 28.92 -0.73
C ALA A 275 -3.01 29.30 -2.20
N GLY A 276 -3.77 28.47 -2.92
CA GLY A 276 -4.04 28.58 -4.36
C GLY A 276 -3.01 27.88 -5.26
N GLU A 277 -1.88 27.40 -4.73
CA GLU A 277 -0.91 26.66 -5.54
C GLU A 277 -1.40 25.25 -5.90
N ILE A 278 -1.02 24.80 -7.09
CA ILE A 278 -1.23 23.42 -7.51
C ILE A 278 -0.18 22.52 -6.85
N VAL A 279 -0.65 21.42 -6.24
CA VAL A 279 0.18 20.38 -5.63
C VAL A 279 -0.15 19.03 -6.23
N ASP A 280 0.81 18.11 -6.17
CA ASP A 280 0.56 16.70 -6.50
C ASP A 280 -0.09 16.01 -5.29
N ILE A 281 -1.13 15.23 -5.56
CA ILE A 281 -1.77 14.38 -4.55
C ILE A 281 -1.77 12.92 -5.00
N GLN A 282 -1.61 12.04 -4.02
CA GLN A 282 -1.75 10.60 -4.19
C GLN A 282 -3.01 10.15 -3.45
N LEU A 283 -3.98 9.61 -4.17
CA LEU A 283 -5.23 9.13 -3.57
C LEU A 283 -4.97 7.97 -2.61
N MET A 284 -5.68 8.00 -1.48
CA MET A 284 -5.68 6.90 -0.54
C MET A 284 -6.87 5.98 -0.78
N ALA A 285 -6.71 4.78 -0.23
CA ALA A 285 -7.68 3.71 -0.19
C ALA A 285 -9.03 4.07 0.47
N SER A 286 -9.13 5.21 1.16
CA SER A 286 -10.33 5.77 1.78
C SER A 286 -11.12 6.70 0.86
N PHE A 287 -10.57 7.04 -0.32
CA PHE A 287 -11.24 7.88 -1.32
C PHE A 287 -12.01 7.05 -2.36
N ILE A 288 -11.53 5.85 -2.65
CA ILE A 288 -11.97 4.96 -3.75
C ILE A 288 -12.83 3.83 -3.20
#